data_AF-A0A1I3LBY0-F1
#
_entry.id   AF-A0A1I3LBY0-F1
#
_cell.length_a   1.000
_cell.length_b   1.000
_cell.length_c   1.000
_cell.angle_alpha   90.00
_cell.angle_beta   90.00
_cell.angle_gamma   90.00
#
_symmetry.space_group_name_H-M   'P 1'
#
loop_
_entity.id
_entity.type
_entity.pdbx_description
1 polymer ?
#
loop_
_entity_poly.entity_id
_entity_poly.type
_entity_poly.pdbx_seq_one_letter_code
_entity_poly.pdbx_strand_id
1 'polypeptide(L)'
;MKKLLVASANQEVLGVVKSACLNYTDYFEPIFCPETDEALSFVDYELPEIKILDFTSAEINCHAILKAISSDPWLHNGGIIAIASSPSEAQKIEDLKDPNILIVQTLYTFKQNFDGLLRSLIRNQQFLFNRGMQDRIGSEEKGFFVCDNNPMDIRLYTGFLVNYLYCTNRIDDDGRFALQSTLMELLTNALEHGNCGISYEEKSEWLNKGGIILDLIDKKLRMPEYADRKIHIEYEIGKEKSTFVIKDDGEGFDWRSRLSDDTPGVEEAHGRGIALSKSLVSDLRYNDKGNEVSFDIQNIRNVSNTVPGIMIPFKAVEYKKHDIVCRQNEPSNDLYFIVSGRYGVYANRKLISVLTPNDMFIGEMAFLLNDRRSATIMAAEDGKLIRIPKTMFLNLIRKNPHYGLFLSKLLAQRVIRQNRRTLQLSAEIAQLKGQK
;
A
#
# COMPACT_ATOMS: atom_id res chain seq x y z
N MET A 1 2.94 -17.92 8.98
CA MET A 1 2.14 -16.98 9.77
C MET A 1 2.76 -15.60 9.65
N LYS A 2 1.95 -14.55 9.59
CA LYS A 2 2.40 -13.15 9.51
C LYS A 2 2.66 -12.65 10.92
N LYS A 3 3.87 -12.14 11.17
CA LYS A 3 4.21 -11.57 12.48
C LYS A 3 3.58 -10.18 12.63
N LEU A 4 2.83 -9.99 13.70
CA LEU A 4 2.17 -8.74 14.06
C LEU A 4 2.97 -8.11 15.20
N LEU A 5 3.71 -7.03 14.92
CA LEU A 5 4.45 -6.31 15.96
C LEU A 5 3.48 -5.52 16.84
N VAL A 6 3.65 -5.59 18.15
CA VAL A 6 2.90 -4.81 19.14
C VAL A 6 3.88 -4.07 20.04
N ALA A 7 4.11 -2.79 19.75
CA ALA A 7 4.96 -1.92 20.56
C ALA A 7 4.10 -1.26 21.65
N SER A 8 4.03 -1.89 22.82
CA SER A 8 3.19 -1.44 23.94
C SER A 8 3.65 -2.11 25.25
N ALA A 9 3.68 -1.36 26.35
CA ALA A 9 3.73 -1.92 27.70
C ALA A 9 2.35 -1.90 28.41
N ASN A 10 1.32 -1.34 27.75
CA ASN A 10 -0.03 -1.23 28.28
C ASN A 10 -0.73 -2.60 28.29
N GLN A 11 -0.97 -3.12 29.50
CA GLN A 11 -1.59 -4.45 29.70
C GLN A 11 -2.97 -4.59 29.04
N GLU A 12 -3.72 -3.49 28.90
CA GLU A 12 -5.02 -3.52 28.23
C GLU A 12 -4.88 -3.76 26.73
N VAL A 13 -3.93 -3.08 26.08
CA VAL A 13 -3.63 -3.27 24.65
C VAL A 13 -3.11 -4.68 24.40
N LEU A 14 -2.13 -5.11 25.21
CA LEU A 14 -1.55 -6.46 25.14
C LEU A 14 -2.62 -7.55 25.30
N GLY A 15 -3.53 -7.37 26.28
CA GLY A 15 -4.63 -8.29 26.52
C GLY A 15 -5.62 -8.40 25.36
N VAL A 16 -5.99 -7.27 24.75
CA VAL A 16 -6.86 -7.25 23.56
C VAL A 16 -6.20 -7.95 22.38
N VAL A 17 -4.95 -7.61 22.07
CA VAL A 17 -4.26 -8.20 20.92
C VAL A 17 -4.07 -9.70 21.11
N LYS A 18 -3.66 -10.12 22.29
CA LYS A 18 -3.52 -11.54 22.63
C LYS A 18 -4.83 -12.29 22.46
N SER A 19 -5.92 -11.77 23.01
CA SER A 19 -7.24 -12.42 22.97
C SER A 19 -7.77 -12.51 21.53
N ALA A 20 -7.66 -11.44 20.75
CA ALA A 20 -8.11 -11.43 19.36
C ALA A 20 -7.28 -12.38 18.48
N CYS A 21 -5.95 -12.41 18.64
CA CYS A 21 -5.09 -13.28 17.81
C CYS A 21 -5.31 -14.78 18.08
N LEU A 22 -5.84 -15.18 19.24
CA LEU A 22 -6.22 -16.59 19.50
C LEU A 22 -7.28 -17.11 18.52
N ASN A 23 -8.13 -16.23 17.98
CA ASN A 23 -9.12 -16.60 16.98
C ASN A 23 -8.52 -16.75 15.56
N TYR A 24 -7.27 -16.34 15.36
CA TYR A 24 -6.64 -16.21 14.05
C TYR A 24 -5.20 -16.77 14.01
N THR A 25 -4.91 -17.80 14.80
CA THR A 25 -3.55 -18.36 14.98
C THR A 25 -2.93 -18.88 13.68
N ASP A 26 -3.73 -19.33 12.72
CA ASP A 26 -3.22 -19.80 11.42
C ASP A 26 -2.67 -18.64 10.55
N TYR A 27 -3.05 -17.40 10.86
CA TYR A 27 -2.75 -16.22 10.07
C TYR A 27 -1.77 -15.28 10.76
N PHE A 28 -1.99 -14.97 12.03
CA PHE A 28 -1.20 -13.98 12.77
C PHE A 28 -0.47 -14.57 13.98
N GLU A 29 0.77 -14.12 14.14
CA GLU A 29 1.59 -14.39 15.32
C GLU A 29 1.92 -13.04 15.98
N PRO A 30 1.30 -12.69 17.13
CA PRO A 30 1.58 -11.44 17.81
C PRO A 30 2.95 -11.49 18.50
N ILE A 31 3.78 -10.48 18.23
CA ILE A 31 5.08 -10.29 18.87
C ILE A 31 5.00 -9.01 19.71
N PHE A 32 5.09 -9.18 21.02
CA PHE A 32 4.95 -8.10 21.99
C PHE A 32 6.32 -7.53 22.35
N CYS A 33 6.52 -6.25 22.10
CA CYS A 33 7.74 -5.51 22.41
C CYS A 33 7.42 -4.42 23.44
N PRO A 34 7.66 -4.65 24.74
CA PRO A 34 7.42 -3.66 25.79
C PRO A 34 8.42 -2.50 25.83
N GLU A 35 9.48 -2.53 25.01
CA GLU A 35 10.50 -1.49 24.96
C GLU A 35 10.70 -0.95 23.52
N THR A 36 11.08 0.32 23.43
CA THR A 36 11.31 1.00 22.14
C THR A 36 12.41 0.33 21.31
N ASP A 37 13.52 -0.03 21.93
CA ASP A 37 14.68 -0.62 21.24
C ASP A 37 14.38 -2.03 20.73
N GLU A 38 13.58 -2.80 21.46
CA GLU A 38 13.11 -4.11 21.02
C GLU A 38 12.21 -3.99 19.78
N ALA A 39 11.26 -3.05 19.81
CA ALA A 39 10.38 -2.79 18.68
C ALA A 39 11.17 -2.34 17.44
N LEU A 40 12.14 -1.42 17.59
CA LEU A 40 13.02 -0.98 16.51
C LEU A 40 13.84 -2.14 15.93
N SER A 41 14.47 -2.94 16.78
CA SER A 41 15.22 -4.12 16.37
C SER A 41 14.35 -5.10 15.58
N PHE A 42 13.14 -5.38 16.07
CA PHE A 42 12.20 -6.26 15.39
C PHE A 42 11.77 -5.69 14.02
N VAL A 43 11.49 -4.39 13.95
CA VAL A 43 11.18 -3.68 12.70
C VAL A 43 12.31 -3.82 11.68
N ASP A 44 13.57 -3.72 12.11
CA ASP A 44 14.77 -3.83 11.28
C ASP A 44 15.03 -5.23 10.73
N TYR A 45 14.85 -6.28 11.55
CA TYR A 45 15.21 -7.64 11.15
C TYR A 45 14.04 -8.43 10.56
N GLU A 46 12.87 -8.33 11.18
CA GLU A 46 11.73 -9.15 10.77
C GLU A 46 10.95 -8.50 9.63
N LEU A 47 10.96 -7.15 9.54
CA LEU A 47 10.22 -6.35 8.56
C LEU A 47 8.72 -6.72 8.58
N PRO A 48 8.05 -6.58 9.74
CA PRO A 48 6.67 -7.04 9.91
C PRO A 48 5.71 -6.27 9.01
N GLU A 49 4.69 -6.96 8.50
CA GLU A 49 3.72 -6.37 7.57
C GLU A 49 2.72 -5.46 8.29
N ILE A 50 2.39 -5.75 9.55
CA ILE A 50 1.55 -4.89 10.40
C ILE A 50 2.29 -4.58 11.71
N LYS A 51 2.25 -3.31 12.10
CA LYS A 51 2.79 -2.79 13.37
C LYS A 51 1.67 -2.10 14.14
N ILE A 52 1.53 -2.41 15.42
CA ILE A 52 0.66 -1.70 16.35
C ILE A 52 1.55 -0.82 17.21
N LEU A 53 1.35 0.50 17.11
CA LEU A 53 2.09 1.50 17.88
C LEU A 53 1.16 2.12 18.91
N ASP A 54 1.45 1.87 20.18
CA ASP A 54 0.64 2.35 21.29
C ASP A 54 1.21 3.65 21.89
N PHE A 55 0.64 4.79 21.49
CA PHE A 55 1.00 6.11 22.02
C PHE A 55 0.51 6.32 23.46
N THR A 56 -0.31 5.40 24.00
CA THR A 56 -0.71 5.46 25.41
C THR A 56 0.36 4.93 26.37
N SER A 57 1.36 4.20 25.86
CA SER A 57 2.44 3.63 26.66
C SER A 57 3.60 4.63 26.75
N ALA A 58 3.88 5.13 27.95
CA ALA A 58 4.95 6.10 28.19
C ALA A 58 6.36 5.51 27.98
N GLU A 59 6.48 4.19 28.08
CA GLU A 59 7.70 3.40 27.90
C GLU A 59 8.09 3.27 26.43
N ILE A 60 7.13 3.47 25.51
CA ILE A 60 7.33 3.34 24.07
C ILE A 60 7.39 4.71 23.42
N ASN A 61 8.54 5.05 22.86
CA ASN A 61 8.68 6.24 22.03
C ASN A 61 8.17 5.94 20.60
N CYS A 62 6.85 5.94 20.43
CA CYS A 62 6.22 5.70 19.13
C CYS A 62 6.66 6.70 18.06
N HIS A 63 6.96 7.95 18.43
CA HIS A 63 7.48 8.95 17.49
C HIS A 63 8.87 8.58 16.97
N ALA A 64 9.75 8.01 17.80
CA ALA A 64 11.05 7.51 17.35
C ALA A 64 10.90 6.32 16.41
N ILE A 65 9.98 5.40 16.69
CA ILE A 65 9.67 4.26 15.81
C ILE A 65 9.13 4.74 14.47
N LEU A 66 8.13 5.65 14.46
CA LEU A 66 7.60 6.25 13.24
C LEU A 66 8.69 6.98 12.45
N LYS A 67 9.56 7.74 13.13
CA LYS A 67 10.68 8.42 12.47
C LYS A 67 11.66 7.43 11.84
N ALA A 68 11.96 6.32 12.50
CA ALA A 68 12.81 5.27 11.93
C ALA A 68 12.17 4.66 10.68
N ILE A 69 10.88 4.30 10.76
CA ILE A 69 10.12 3.73 9.64
C ILE A 69 10.05 4.70 8.46
N SER A 70 9.71 5.97 8.71
CA SER A 70 9.61 7.01 7.68
C SER A 70 10.95 7.43 7.09
N SER A 71 12.06 7.23 7.81
CA SER A 71 13.41 7.51 7.29
C SER A 71 13.88 6.50 6.25
N ASP A 72 13.37 5.26 6.31
CA ASP A 72 13.55 4.26 5.25
C ASP A 72 12.25 3.48 4.97
N PRO A 73 11.30 4.11 4.24
CA PRO A 73 10.03 3.47 3.89
C PRO A 73 10.20 2.23 3.00
N TRP A 74 11.39 2.04 2.42
CA TRP A 74 11.66 0.90 1.55
C TRP A 74 11.81 -0.39 2.35
N LEU A 75 12.47 -0.34 3.51
CA LEU A 75 12.63 -1.49 4.40
C LEU A 75 11.42 -1.70 5.30
N HIS A 76 10.88 -0.61 5.84
CA HIS A 76 9.87 -0.70 6.89
C HIS A 76 8.44 -0.61 6.38
N ASN A 77 8.26 -0.96 5.11
CA ASN A 77 6.96 -1.03 4.46
C ASN A 77 6.00 -1.95 5.24
N GLY A 78 4.75 -1.54 5.34
CA GLY A 78 3.67 -2.24 6.01
C GLY A 78 2.66 -1.28 6.60
N GLY A 79 1.63 -1.83 7.21
CA GLY A 79 0.57 -1.06 7.84
C GLY A 79 0.82 -0.77 9.30
N ILE A 80 0.58 0.46 9.72
CA ILE A 80 0.64 0.90 11.11
C ILE A 80 -0.78 1.15 11.61
N ILE A 81 -1.11 0.50 12.73
CA ILE A 81 -2.30 0.76 13.53
C ILE A 81 -1.82 1.56 14.74
N ALA A 82 -2.15 2.86 14.78
CA ALA A 82 -1.76 3.73 15.87
C ALA A 82 -2.88 3.80 16.92
N ILE A 83 -2.52 3.59 18.19
CA ILE A 83 -3.45 3.70 19.32
C ILE A 83 -3.13 5.01 20.05
N ALA A 84 -4.07 5.95 20.03
CA ALA A 84 -3.98 7.23 20.70
C ALA A 84 -4.69 7.21 22.06
N SER A 85 -4.19 8.03 22.99
CA SER A 85 -4.77 8.23 24.32
C SER A 85 -6.05 9.08 24.28
N SER A 86 -6.18 9.97 23.30
CA SER A 86 -7.30 10.90 23.17
C SER A 86 -7.61 11.23 21.71
N PRO A 87 -8.82 11.73 21.39
CA PRO A 87 -9.15 12.21 20.05
C PRO A 87 -8.21 13.33 19.55
N SER A 88 -7.75 14.20 20.46
CA SER A 88 -6.80 15.26 20.10
C SER A 88 -5.43 14.71 19.71
N GLU A 89 -4.95 13.65 20.40
CA GLU A 89 -3.72 12.97 20.00
C GLU A 89 -3.89 12.20 18.69
N ALA A 90 -5.04 11.56 18.49
CA ALA A 90 -5.35 10.87 17.24
C ALA A 90 -5.24 11.84 16.04
N GLN A 91 -5.83 13.04 16.14
CA GLN A 91 -5.72 14.05 15.10
C GLN A 91 -4.27 14.47 14.84
N LYS A 92 -3.47 14.67 15.88
CA LYS A 92 -2.04 15.02 15.72
C LYS A 92 -1.25 13.94 14.98
N ILE A 93 -1.57 12.67 15.22
CA ILE A 93 -0.94 11.53 14.52
C ILE A 93 -1.38 11.50 13.05
N GLU A 94 -2.67 11.73 12.77
CA GLU A 94 -3.19 11.83 11.40
C GLU A 94 -2.56 12.99 10.63
N ASP A 95 -2.33 14.12 11.29
CA ASP A 95 -1.69 15.31 10.72
C ASP A 95 -0.22 15.07 10.30
N LEU A 96 0.42 14.00 10.78
CA LEU A 96 1.74 13.57 10.30
C LEU A 96 1.71 13.12 8.84
N LYS A 97 0.54 12.70 8.33
CA LYS A 97 0.33 12.22 6.95
C LYS A 97 1.26 11.08 6.53
N ASP A 98 1.73 10.28 7.49
CA ASP A 98 2.66 9.18 7.24
C ASP A 98 2.00 8.10 6.35
N PRO A 99 2.63 7.71 5.22
CA PRO A 99 2.09 6.69 4.31
C PRO A 99 1.87 5.32 4.93
N ASN A 100 2.63 4.97 5.97
CA ASN A 100 2.55 3.66 6.57
C ASN A 100 1.40 3.58 7.58
N ILE A 101 0.81 4.69 8.01
CA ILE A 101 -0.34 4.69 8.93
C ILE A 101 -1.60 4.32 8.17
N LEU A 102 -2.16 3.15 8.50
CA LEU A 102 -3.43 2.69 7.93
C LEU A 102 -4.61 3.30 8.67
N ILE A 103 -4.50 3.35 10.00
CA ILE A 103 -5.59 3.81 10.85
C ILE A 103 -5.05 4.30 12.19
N VAL A 104 -5.64 5.39 12.68
CA VAL A 104 -5.43 5.92 14.02
C VAL A 104 -6.73 5.72 14.80
N GLN A 105 -6.64 5.17 16.01
CA GLN A 105 -7.81 4.90 16.85
C GLN A 105 -7.52 5.27 18.29
N THR A 106 -8.54 5.70 19.04
CA THR A 106 -8.40 5.79 20.50
C THR A 106 -8.35 4.41 21.13
N LEU A 107 -7.77 4.29 22.32
CA LEU A 107 -7.75 3.03 23.09
C LEU A 107 -9.15 2.41 23.25
N TYR A 108 -10.17 3.23 23.52
CA TYR A 108 -11.55 2.78 23.61
C TYR A 108 -12.03 2.11 22.31
N THR A 109 -11.82 2.79 21.18
CA THR A 109 -12.23 2.31 19.85
C THR A 109 -11.47 1.05 19.45
N PHE A 110 -10.18 1.00 19.76
CA PHE A 110 -9.32 -0.14 19.50
C PHE A 110 -9.83 -1.39 20.22
N LYS A 111 -10.16 -1.28 21.52
CA LYS A 111 -10.70 -2.41 22.30
C LYS A 111 -11.97 -3.02 21.69
N GLN A 112 -12.85 -2.18 21.14
CA GLN A 112 -14.13 -2.64 20.57
C GLN A 112 -13.95 -3.26 19.19
N ASN A 113 -13.02 -2.75 18.38
CA ASN A 113 -12.98 -3.04 16.95
C ASN A 113 -11.80 -3.91 16.50
N PHE A 114 -10.84 -4.20 17.37
CA PHE A 114 -9.60 -4.88 16.94
C PHE A 114 -9.83 -6.29 16.35
N ASP A 115 -10.77 -7.07 16.88
CA ASP A 115 -11.13 -8.36 16.28
C ASP A 115 -11.70 -8.19 14.85
N GLY A 116 -12.56 -7.20 14.65
CA GLY A 116 -13.08 -6.81 13.34
C GLY A 116 -11.97 -6.38 12.39
N LEU A 117 -10.99 -5.60 12.88
CA LEU A 117 -9.81 -5.22 12.10
C LEU A 117 -9.04 -6.46 11.65
N LEU A 118 -8.70 -7.42 12.53
CA LEU A 118 -7.99 -8.64 12.15
C LEU A 118 -8.75 -9.45 11.10
N ARG A 119 -10.08 -9.53 11.22
CA ARG A 119 -10.96 -10.18 10.23
C ARG A 119 -10.88 -9.48 8.88
N SER A 120 -10.94 -8.15 8.86
CA SER A 120 -10.76 -7.31 7.66
C SER A 120 -9.37 -7.50 7.05
N LEU A 121 -8.31 -7.61 7.87
CA LEU A 121 -6.95 -7.90 7.41
C LEU A 121 -6.84 -9.28 6.73
N ILE A 122 -7.50 -10.31 7.30
CA ILE A 122 -7.46 -11.69 6.78
C ILE A 122 -8.18 -11.81 5.46
N ARG A 123 -9.38 -11.24 5.35
CA ARG A 123 -10.15 -11.25 4.09
C ARG A 123 -9.36 -10.61 2.94
N ASN A 124 -8.44 -9.70 3.25
CA ASN A 124 -7.76 -8.85 2.29
C ASN A 124 -6.23 -9.03 2.30
N GLN A 125 -5.74 -10.22 2.65
CA GLN A 125 -4.30 -10.51 2.77
C GLN A 125 -3.47 -10.17 1.54
N GLN A 126 -4.08 -10.11 0.35
CA GLN A 126 -3.44 -9.71 -0.89
C GLN A 126 -2.76 -8.33 -0.84
N PHE A 127 -3.19 -7.44 0.06
CA PHE A 127 -2.62 -6.10 0.23
C PHE A 127 -1.57 -5.99 1.32
N LEU A 128 -1.45 -7.02 2.16
CA LEU A 128 -0.53 -7.02 3.28
C LEU A 128 0.90 -7.37 2.89
N PHE A 129 1.18 -7.62 1.61
CA PHE A 129 2.50 -8.08 1.17
C PHE A 129 3.45 -6.92 0.86
N ASN A 130 4.70 -7.03 1.33
CA ASN A 130 5.77 -6.09 1.00
C ASN A 130 5.99 -5.90 -0.52
N ARG A 131 6.41 -4.69 -0.87
CA ARG A 131 6.87 -4.26 -2.20
C ARG A 131 7.67 -5.36 -2.93
N GLY A 132 7.22 -5.74 -4.12
CA GLY A 132 7.92 -6.70 -5.00
C GLY A 132 7.67 -8.19 -4.71
N MET A 133 6.87 -8.55 -3.69
CA MET A 133 6.56 -9.96 -3.37
C MET A 133 5.46 -10.56 -4.26
N GLN A 134 4.78 -9.76 -5.08
CA GLN A 134 3.55 -10.15 -5.75
C GLN A 134 3.45 -9.79 -7.24
N ASP A 135 4.56 -9.64 -7.97
CA ASP A 135 4.50 -9.73 -9.44
C ASP A 135 4.08 -11.17 -9.82
N ARG A 136 2.78 -11.47 -9.71
CA ARG A 136 2.12 -12.63 -10.30
C ARG A 136 2.13 -12.37 -11.79
N ILE A 137 2.95 -13.14 -12.48
CA ILE A 137 3.19 -13.02 -13.91
C ILE A 137 1.84 -13.07 -14.65
N GLY A 138 1.42 -11.95 -15.24
CA GLY A 138 0.40 -11.90 -16.29
C GLY A 138 -1.07 -11.93 -15.85
N SER A 139 -1.41 -11.89 -14.56
CA SER A 139 -2.80 -11.75 -14.11
C SER A 139 -3.13 -10.28 -13.85
N GLU A 140 -4.25 -9.78 -14.38
CA GLU A 140 -4.88 -8.55 -13.88
C GLU A 140 -5.09 -8.70 -12.37
N GLU A 141 -4.54 -7.77 -11.59
CA GLU A 141 -4.67 -7.72 -10.15
C GLU A 141 -6.09 -7.22 -9.82
N LYS A 142 -7.04 -8.14 -9.88
CA LYS A 142 -8.45 -7.91 -9.58
C LYS A 142 -8.80 -8.35 -8.17
N GLY A 143 -9.67 -7.61 -7.52
CA GLY A 143 -10.27 -8.04 -6.27
C GLY A 143 -11.46 -7.18 -5.89
N PHE A 144 -12.07 -7.54 -4.77
CA PHE A 144 -13.20 -6.82 -4.22
C PHE A 144 -13.16 -6.83 -2.70
N PHE A 145 -13.74 -5.80 -2.10
CA PHE A 145 -13.99 -5.67 -0.67
C PHE A 145 -15.50 -5.59 -0.46
N VAL A 146 -15.94 -6.15 0.66
CA VAL A 146 -17.31 -5.96 1.15
C VAL A 146 -17.20 -5.38 2.55
N CYS A 147 -17.67 -4.15 2.70
CA CYS A 147 -17.64 -3.39 3.94
C CYS A 147 -19.01 -3.49 4.63
N ASP A 148 -19.00 -3.94 5.90
CA ASP A 148 -20.19 -4.06 6.74
C ASP A 148 -20.48 -2.72 7.42
N ASN A 149 -20.96 -1.70 6.68
CA ASN A 149 -21.36 -0.34 7.13
C ASN A 149 -20.53 0.34 8.25
N ASN A 150 -19.28 -0.09 8.45
CA ASN A 150 -18.44 0.35 9.54
C ASN A 150 -17.51 1.46 9.04
N PRO A 151 -17.60 2.69 9.58
CA PRO A 151 -16.72 3.79 9.20
C PRO A 151 -15.21 3.46 9.31
N MET A 152 -14.83 2.55 10.20
CA MET A 152 -13.44 2.14 10.38
C MET A 152 -12.93 1.27 9.23
N ASP A 153 -13.77 0.39 8.68
CA ASP A 153 -13.40 -0.47 7.56
C ASP A 153 -13.15 0.36 6.29
N ILE A 154 -13.94 1.42 6.06
CA ILE A 154 -13.74 2.37 4.96
C ILE A 154 -12.35 3.01 4.98
N ARG A 155 -11.94 3.52 6.16
CA ARG A 155 -10.61 4.12 6.33
C ARG A 155 -9.51 3.10 6.08
N LEU A 156 -9.67 1.90 6.64
CA LEU A 156 -8.73 0.81 6.51
C LEU A 156 -8.53 0.39 5.03
N TYR A 157 -9.62 0.16 4.29
CA TYR A 157 -9.56 -0.24 2.87
C TYR A 157 -8.97 0.85 1.98
N THR A 158 -9.33 2.12 2.24
CA THR A 158 -8.72 3.26 1.56
C THR A 158 -7.21 3.27 1.79
N GLY A 159 -6.77 3.14 3.05
CA GLY A 159 -5.36 3.05 3.40
C GLY A 159 -4.63 1.91 2.69
N PHE A 160 -5.26 0.73 2.58
CA PHE A 160 -4.68 -0.40 1.87
C PHE A 160 -4.46 -0.16 0.39
N LEU A 161 -5.49 0.28 -0.33
CA LEU A 161 -5.42 0.50 -1.77
C LEU A 161 -4.39 1.57 -2.12
N VAL A 162 -4.42 2.68 -1.39
CA VAL A 162 -3.51 3.81 -1.57
C VAL A 162 -2.07 3.38 -1.29
N ASN A 163 -1.83 2.75 -0.13
CA ASN A 163 -0.48 2.32 0.23
C ASN A 163 0.05 1.23 -0.72
N TYR A 164 -0.80 0.29 -1.15
CA TYR A 164 -0.41 -0.75 -2.09
C TYR A 164 0.05 -0.19 -3.43
N LEU A 165 -0.76 0.68 -4.05
CA LEU A 165 -0.41 1.29 -5.34
C LEU A 165 0.82 2.19 -5.22
N TYR A 166 0.96 2.93 -4.13
CA TYR A 166 2.13 3.76 -3.89
C TYR A 166 3.40 2.92 -3.69
N CYS A 167 3.34 1.89 -2.84
CA CYS A 167 4.49 1.03 -2.61
C CYS A 167 4.85 0.21 -3.85
N THR A 168 3.90 -0.17 -4.70
CA THR A 168 4.17 -0.92 -5.93
C THR A 168 4.55 -0.05 -7.12
N ASN A 169 4.88 1.24 -6.89
CA ASN A 169 5.28 2.20 -7.93
C ASN A 169 4.21 2.49 -8.99
N ARG A 170 2.93 2.32 -8.64
CA ARG A 170 1.81 2.56 -9.55
C ARG A 170 1.30 3.99 -9.49
N ILE A 171 1.43 4.68 -8.36
CA ILE A 171 1.03 6.08 -8.20
C ILE A 171 2.12 6.83 -7.43
N ASP A 172 2.33 8.11 -7.71
CA ASP A 172 3.25 8.99 -6.99
C ASP A 172 2.50 9.70 -5.84
N ASP A 173 3.11 10.76 -5.27
CA ASP A 173 2.50 11.51 -4.18
C ASP A 173 1.21 12.23 -4.60
N ASP A 174 1.15 12.74 -5.84
CA ASP A 174 -0.06 13.39 -6.38
C ASP A 174 -1.16 12.35 -6.61
N GLY A 175 -0.83 11.20 -7.23
CA GLY A 175 -1.76 10.09 -7.39
C GLY A 175 -2.24 9.51 -6.07
N ARG A 176 -1.37 9.44 -5.06
CA ARG A 176 -1.70 9.04 -3.68
C ARG A 176 -2.75 9.97 -3.09
N PHE A 177 -2.52 11.29 -3.17
CA PHE A 177 -3.47 12.29 -2.67
C PHE A 177 -4.81 12.21 -3.42
N ALA A 178 -4.77 12.12 -4.74
CA ALA A 178 -5.95 12.01 -5.59
C ALA A 178 -6.81 10.79 -5.23
N LEU A 179 -6.18 9.61 -5.12
CA LEU A 179 -6.87 8.37 -4.78
C LEU A 179 -7.41 8.39 -3.36
N GLN A 180 -6.62 8.82 -2.39
CA GLN A 180 -7.04 8.88 -0.98
C GLN A 180 -8.23 9.81 -0.79
N SER A 181 -8.18 11.00 -1.38
CA SER A 181 -9.27 11.99 -1.28
C SER A 181 -10.54 11.49 -1.95
N THR A 182 -10.41 10.92 -3.16
CA THR A 182 -11.55 10.40 -3.93
C THR A 182 -12.19 9.20 -3.24
N LEU A 183 -11.42 8.21 -2.78
CA LEU A 183 -11.96 7.06 -2.06
C LEU A 183 -12.64 7.47 -0.76
N MET A 184 -12.03 8.35 0.03
CA MET A 184 -12.64 8.80 1.28
C MET A 184 -13.99 9.48 1.02
N GLU A 185 -14.04 10.40 0.07
CA GLU A 185 -15.27 11.12 -0.29
C GLU A 185 -16.36 10.17 -0.79
N LEU A 186 -16.05 9.32 -1.77
CA LEU A 186 -17.03 8.43 -2.39
C LEU A 186 -17.52 7.33 -1.43
N LEU A 187 -16.63 6.78 -0.60
CA LEU A 187 -17.02 5.77 0.39
C LEU A 187 -17.81 6.36 1.56
N THR A 188 -17.46 7.57 2.02
CA THR A 188 -18.27 8.27 3.01
C THR A 188 -19.66 8.58 2.46
N ASN A 189 -19.78 9.01 1.20
CA ASN A 189 -21.08 9.23 0.56
C ASN A 189 -21.90 7.93 0.43
N ALA A 190 -21.26 6.83 0.02
CA ALA A 190 -21.87 5.51 -0.04
C ALA A 190 -22.41 5.04 1.34
N LEU A 191 -21.68 5.34 2.42
CA LEU A 191 -22.12 5.02 3.78
C LEU A 191 -23.25 5.92 4.27
N GLU A 192 -23.04 7.23 4.24
CA GLU A 192 -23.93 8.21 4.85
C GLU A 192 -25.22 8.36 4.04
N HIS A 193 -25.10 8.65 2.76
CA HIS A 193 -26.23 8.96 1.89
C HIS A 193 -26.82 7.70 1.24
N GLY A 194 -25.98 6.74 0.87
CA GLY A 194 -26.42 5.47 0.28
C GLY A 194 -27.05 4.54 1.32
N ASN A 195 -26.21 3.88 2.13
CA ASN A 195 -26.66 2.83 3.03
C ASN A 195 -27.44 3.34 4.24
N CYS A 196 -27.02 4.45 4.87
CA CYS A 196 -27.74 5.01 6.02
C CYS A 196 -28.92 5.91 5.61
N GLY A 197 -29.04 6.28 4.33
CA GLY A 197 -30.11 7.16 3.85
C GLY A 197 -30.17 8.51 4.57
N ILE A 198 -29.03 9.00 5.08
CA ILE A 198 -28.97 10.29 5.76
C ILE A 198 -29.05 11.37 4.67
N SER A 199 -30.05 12.25 4.74
CA SER A 199 -30.13 13.39 3.81
C SER A 199 -29.12 14.48 4.18
N TYR A 200 -28.80 15.37 3.25
CA TYR A 200 -27.93 16.51 3.54
C TYR A 200 -28.56 17.45 4.57
N GLU A 201 -29.87 17.67 4.50
CA GLU A 201 -30.64 18.46 5.46
C GLU A 201 -30.58 17.82 6.85
N GLU A 202 -30.82 16.51 6.95
CA GLU A 202 -30.73 15.76 8.21
C GLU A 202 -29.32 15.85 8.82
N LYS A 203 -28.27 15.70 7.99
CA LYS A 203 -26.87 15.82 8.41
C LYS A 203 -26.56 17.22 8.94
N SER A 204 -26.93 18.26 8.19
CA SER A 204 -26.68 19.65 8.56
C SER A 204 -27.43 20.04 9.83
N GLU A 205 -28.69 19.62 9.98
CA GLU A 205 -29.45 19.84 11.22
C GLU A 205 -28.82 19.13 12.43
N TRP A 206 -28.36 17.89 12.26
CA TRP A 206 -27.73 17.12 13.33
C TRP A 206 -26.43 17.77 13.82
N LEU A 207 -25.55 18.14 12.88
CA LEU A 207 -24.28 18.81 13.18
C LEU A 207 -24.50 20.20 13.79
N ASN A 208 -25.47 20.98 13.31
CA ASN A 208 -25.82 22.29 13.86
C ASN A 208 -26.34 22.21 15.31
N LYS A 209 -26.92 21.06 15.70
CA LYS A 209 -27.33 20.79 17.10
C LYS A 209 -26.16 20.30 17.98
N GLY A 210 -24.94 20.27 17.46
CA GLY A 210 -23.75 19.78 18.16
C GLY A 210 -23.63 18.25 18.18
N GLY A 211 -24.43 17.54 17.37
CA GLY A 211 -24.35 16.09 17.25
C GLY A 211 -23.09 15.64 16.50
N ILE A 212 -22.60 14.44 16.81
CA ILE A 212 -21.47 13.82 16.10
C ILE A 212 -22.01 12.90 15.00
N ILE A 213 -21.44 12.95 13.80
CA ILE A 213 -21.93 12.18 12.65
C ILE A 213 -21.93 10.66 12.90
N LEU A 214 -20.93 10.16 13.64
CA LEU A 214 -20.84 8.74 14.01
C LEU A 214 -22.05 8.28 14.83
N ASP A 215 -22.58 9.11 15.72
CA ASP A 215 -23.76 8.77 16.52
C ASP A 215 -25.02 8.65 15.65
N LEU A 216 -25.12 9.47 14.59
CA LEU A 216 -26.23 9.42 13.65
C LEU A 216 -26.15 8.16 12.78
N ILE A 217 -24.95 7.80 12.31
CA ILE A 217 -24.70 6.55 11.58
C ILE A 217 -25.10 5.35 12.46
N ASP A 218 -24.60 5.28 13.69
CA ASP A 218 -24.95 4.21 14.63
C ASP A 218 -26.47 4.13 14.88
N LYS A 219 -27.15 5.27 14.98
CA LYS A 219 -28.60 5.32 15.14
C LYS A 219 -29.32 4.75 13.91
N LYS A 220 -28.88 5.06 12.69
CA LYS A 220 -29.45 4.51 11.45
C LYS A 220 -29.19 3.01 11.34
N LEU A 221 -27.97 2.55 11.63
CA LEU A 221 -27.60 1.14 11.52
C LEU A 221 -28.32 0.21 12.52
N ARG A 222 -28.87 0.76 13.62
CA ARG A 222 -29.76 0.00 14.52
C ARG A 222 -31.16 -0.25 13.95
N MET A 223 -31.54 0.45 12.87
CA MET A 223 -32.83 0.25 12.22
C MET A 223 -32.75 -0.96 11.28
N PRO A 224 -33.72 -1.90 11.33
CA PRO A 224 -33.70 -3.12 10.50
C PRO A 224 -33.60 -2.85 9.00
N GLU A 225 -34.09 -1.70 8.53
CA GLU A 225 -34.05 -1.31 7.11
C GLU A 225 -32.63 -1.08 6.57
N TYR A 226 -31.70 -0.63 7.42
CA TYR A 226 -30.34 -0.25 7.03
C TYR A 226 -29.27 -1.24 7.53
N ALA A 227 -29.61 -2.10 8.50
CA ALA A 227 -28.66 -2.95 9.22
C ALA A 227 -27.90 -3.94 8.32
N ASP A 228 -28.56 -4.52 7.31
CA ASP A 228 -27.98 -5.56 6.45
C ASP A 228 -27.34 -5.02 5.15
N ARG A 229 -27.43 -3.71 4.90
CA ARG A 229 -26.87 -3.07 3.71
C ARG A 229 -25.34 -3.08 3.74
N LYS A 230 -24.71 -3.18 2.58
CA LYS A 230 -23.24 -3.27 2.46
C LYS A 230 -22.70 -2.31 1.41
N ILE A 231 -21.41 -2.00 1.53
CA ILE A 231 -20.68 -1.28 0.48
C ILE A 231 -19.73 -2.27 -0.19
N HIS A 232 -19.84 -2.37 -1.50
CA HIS A 232 -19.03 -3.22 -2.35
C HIS A 232 -17.99 -2.35 -3.07
N ILE A 233 -16.72 -2.70 -2.94
CA ILE A 233 -15.62 -1.98 -3.56
C ILE A 233 -14.87 -2.96 -4.45
N GLU A 234 -14.95 -2.80 -5.76
CA GLU A 234 -14.19 -3.61 -6.72
C GLU A 234 -13.00 -2.79 -7.23
N TYR A 235 -11.91 -3.47 -7.54
CA TYR A 235 -10.75 -2.84 -8.15
C TYR A 235 -10.09 -3.76 -9.17
N GLU A 236 -9.51 -3.12 -10.18
CA GLU A 236 -8.71 -3.75 -11.21
C GLU A 236 -7.44 -2.93 -11.42
N ILE A 237 -6.29 -3.50 -11.03
CA ILE A 237 -4.99 -2.86 -11.19
C ILE A 237 -4.38 -3.32 -12.52
N GLY A 238 -4.46 -2.43 -13.51
CA GLY A 238 -3.92 -2.64 -14.84
C GLY A 238 -2.49 -2.14 -15.02
N LYS A 239 -2.00 -2.21 -16.26
CA LYS A 239 -0.64 -1.71 -16.59
C LYS A 239 -0.58 -0.19 -16.72
N GLU A 240 -1.55 0.41 -17.40
CA GLU A 240 -1.59 1.86 -17.68
C GLU A 240 -2.49 2.62 -16.70
N LYS A 241 -3.49 1.95 -16.12
CA LYS A 241 -4.44 2.55 -15.18
C LYS A 241 -4.91 1.52 -14.15
N SER A 242 -5.40 2.00 -13.02
CA SER A 242 -6.16 1.21 -12.06
C SER A 242 -7.59 1.73 -12.00
N THR A 243 -8.55 0.82 -12.08
CA THR A 243 -9.99 1.13 -12.09
C THR A 243 -10.60 0.71 -10.77
N PHE A 244 -11.49 1.53 -10.24
CA PHE A 244 -12.23 1.29 -9.00
C PHE A 244 -13.72 1.42 -9.24
N VAL A 245 -14.50 0.56 -8.59
CA VAL A 245 -15.97 0.62 -8.59
C VAL A 245 -16.44 0.55 -7.14
N ILE A 246 -17.23 1.52 -6.71
CA ILE A 246 -17.87 1.56 -5.39
C ILE A 246 -19.36 1.48 -5.61
N LYS A 247 -20.00 0.54 -4.93
CA LYS A 247 -21.44 0.32 -4.97
C LYS A 247 -22.02 0.22 -3.57
N ASP A 248 -23.12 0.92 -3.34
CA ASP A 248 -23.92 0.82 -2.12
C ASP A 248 -25.29 0.19 -2.39
N ASP A 249 -25.90 -0.36 -1.34
CA ASP A 249 -27.22 -0.98 -1.38
C ASP A 249 -28.36 0.05 -1.20
N GLY A 250 -28.03 1.35 -1.23
CA GLY A 250 -28.98 2.44 -1.10
C GLY A 250 -29.88 2.64 -2.32
N GLU A 251 -30.77 3.63 -2.20
CA GLU A 251 -31.70 4.01 -3.26
C GLU A 251 -31.06 4.84 -4.37
N GLY A 252 -29.80 5.24 -4.19
CA GLY A 252 -29.08 6.12 -5.12
C GLY A 252 -29.58 7.55 -5.08
N PHE A 253 -29.08 8.38 -5.99
CA PHE A 253 -29.43 9.80 -6.09
C PHE A 253 -29.30 10.30 -7.53
N ASP A 254 -30.01 11.39 -7.83
CA ASP A 254 -29.80 12.09 -9.11
C ASP A 254 -28.47 12.84 -9.09
N TRP A 255 -27.44 12.18 -9.62
CA TRP A 255 -26.10 12.74 -9.72
C TRP A 255 -25.95 13.77 -10.84
N ARG A 256 -26.85 13.76 -11.84
CA ARG A 256 -26.74 14.63 -13.02
C ARG A 256 -27.00 16.09 -12.66
N SER A 257 -28.01 16.35 -11.83
CA SER A 257 -28.30 17.69 -11.31
C SER A 257 -27.16 18.27 -10.48
N ARG A 258 -26.39 17.42 -9.79
CA ARG A 258 -25.24 17.86 -8.96
C ARG A 258 -23.95 18.11 -9.74
N LEU A 259 -23.82 17.53 -10.93
CA LEU A 259 -22.66 17.74 -11.81
C LEU A 259 -22.86 18.85 -12.85
N SER A 260 -24.10 19.33 -13.05
CA SER A 260 -24.43 20.39 -14.00
C SER A 260 -24.23 21.81 -13.47
N ASP A 261 -24.09 21.99 -12.16
CA ASP A 261 -23.85 23.30 -11.54
C ASP A 261 -22.37 23.69 -11.63
N ASP A 262 -21.94 24.13 -12.82
CA ASP A 262 -20.67 24.83 -13.06
C ASP A 262 -20.70 26.31 -12.60
N THR A 263 -21.71 26.72 -11.82
CA THR A 263 -21.88 28.12 -11.39
C THR A 263 -20.97 28.46 -10.21
N PRO A 264 -19.96 29.34 -10.36
CA PRO A 264 -19.14 29.79 -9.25
C PRO A 264 -19.96 30.76 -8.40
N GLY A 265 -20.59 30.29 -7.32
CA GLY A 265 -21.30 31.22 -6.42
C GLY A 265 -22.30 30.69 -5.39
N VAL A 266 -22.57 29.39 -5.26
CA VAL A 266 -23.49 28.89 -4.21
C VAL A 266 -22.72 28.13 -3.13
N GLU A 267 -22.76 28.69 -1.91
CA GLU A 267 -22.03 28.27 -0.71
C GLU A 267 -22.60 27.00 -0.05
N GLU A 268 -22.90 25.95 -0.82
CA GLU A 268 -23.30 24.67 -0.22
C GLU A 268 -22.13 23.68 -0.24
N ALA A 269 -21.67 23.29 0.95
CA ALA A 269 -20.54 22.39 1.15
C ALA A 269 -20.73 20.97 0.55
N HIS A 270 -21.95 20.65 0.10
CA HIS A 270 -22.42 19.29 -0.16
C HIS A 270 -22.08 18.75 -1.55
N GLY A 271 -21.90 19.60 -2.57
CA GLY A 271 -21.54 19.18 -3.95
C GLY A 271 -20.04 19.25 -4.27
N ARG A 272 -19.24 19.89 -3.41
CA ARG A 272 -17.80 20.12 -3.66
C ARG A 272 -16.99 18.84 -3.69
N GLY A 273 -17.36 17.83 -2.90
CA GLY A 273 -16.61 16.59 -2.80
C GLY A 273 -16.58 15.77 -4.10
N ILE A 274 -17.75 15.60 -4.74
CA ILE A 274 -17.86 14.89 -6.03
C ILE A 274 -17.18 15.70 -7.14
N ALA A 275 -17.37 17.02 -7.16
CA ALA A 275 -16.71 17.90 -8.13
C ALA A 275 -15.18 17.86 -8.00
N LEU A 276 -14.67 17.91 -6.77
CA LEU A 276 -13.24 17.75 -6.47
C LEU A 276 -12.75 16.37 -6.92
N SER A 277 -13.46 15.29 -6.57
CA SER A 277 -13.13 13.93 -7.01
C SER A 277 -13.01 13.87 -8.54
N LYS A 278 -13.97 14.43 -9.28
CA LYS A 278 -13.95 14.49 -10.75
C LYS A 278 -12.75 15.25 -11.32
N SER A 279 -12.19 16.21 -10.57
CA SER A 279 -10.98 16.94 -10.97
C SER A 279 -9.69 16.18 -10.66
N LEU A 280 -9.72 15.27 -9.68
CA LEU A 280 -8.55 14.51 -9.20
C LEU A 280 -8.36 13.18 -9.95
N VAL A 281 -9.44 12.57 -10.44
CA VAL A 281 -9.40 11.27 -11.13
C VAL A 281 -9.97 11.35 -12.54
N SER A 282 -9.68 10.33 -13.36
CA SER A 282 -10.20 10.21 -14.72
C SER A 282 -11.43 9.31 -14.77
N ASP A 283 -12.27 9.52 -15.78
CA ASP A 283 -13.41 8.64 -16.10
C ASP A 283 -14.40 8.38 -14.94
N LEU A 284 -14.63 9.38 -14.07
CA LEU A 284 -15.60 9.26 -12.99
C LEU A 284 -17.03 9.21 -13.56
N ARG A 285 -17.72 8.09 -13.34
CA ARG A 285 -19.07 7.80 -13.85
C ARG A 285 -19.93 7.21 -12.76
N TYR A 286 -21.20 7.60 -12.73
CA TYR A 286 -22.22 6.94 -11.93
C TYR A 286 -23.14 6.11 -12.83
N ASN A 287 -23.71 5.04 -12.28
CA ASN A 287 -24.79 4.32 -12.94
C ASN A 287 -26.08 5.17 -12.98
N ASP A 288 -27.12 4.68 -13.65
CA ASP A 288 -28.38 5.44 -13.80
C ASP A 288 -29.11 5.66 -12.47
N LYS A 289 -29.01 4.71 -11.54
CA LYS A 289 -29.62 4.80 -10.20
C LYS A 289 -28.87 5.79 -9.29
N GLY A 290 -27.56 5.98 -9.50
CA GLY A 290 -26.69 6.80 -8.66
C GLY A 290 -26.20 6.13 -7.38
N ASN A 291 -26.25 4.79 -7.28
CA ASN A 291 -25.75 4.01 -6.15
C ASN A 291 -24.47 3.21 -6.48
N GLU A 292 -23.90 3.45 -7.66
CA GLU A 292 -22.65 2.86 -8.10
C GLU A 292 -21.84 3.92 -8.82
N VAL A 293 -20.56 4.05 -8.45
CA VAL A 293 -19.61 4.98 -9.03
C VAL A 293 -18.34 4.24 -9.44
N SER A 294 -17.87 4.50 -10.65
CA SER A 294 -16.60 3.98 -11.16
C SER A 294 -15.65 5.11 -11.51
N PHE A 295 -14.36 4.94 -11.29
CA PHE A 295 -13.34 5.90 -11.71
C PHE A 295 -11.98 5.24 -11.96
N ASP A 296 -11.13 5.94 -12.69
CA ASP A 296 -9.80 5.51 -13.09
C ASP A 296 -8.71 6.43 -12.51
N ILE A 297 -7.62 5.82 -12.03
CA ILE A 297 -6.35 6.51 -11.79
C ILE A 297 -5.28 6.04 -12.77
N GLN A 298 -4.50 6.98 -13.32
CA GLN A 298 -3.41 6.64 -14.23
C GLN A 298 -2.25 6.01 -13.45
N ASN A 299 -1.73 4.89 -13.96
CA ASN A 299 -0.59 4.22 -13.36
C ASN A 299 0.72 4.77 -13.92
N ILE A 300 1.63 5.13 -13.02
CA ILE A 300 3.01 5.46 -13.32
C ILE A 300 3.76 4.18 -13.67
N ARG A 301 4.73 4.32 -14.57
CA ARG A 301 5.51 3.20 -15.07
C ARG A 301 6.98 3.56 -15.11
N ASN A 302 7.80 2.54 -14.87
CA ASN A 302 9.24 2.62 -15.00
C ASN A 302 9.85 3.77 -14.18
N VAL A 303 9.27 4.12 -13.03
CA VAL A 303 9.84 5.03 -12.03
C VAL A 303 9.68 4.40 -10.65
N SER A 304 10.67 4.58 -9.77
CA SER A 304 10.56 4.23 -8.35
C SER A 304 10.12 5.45 -7.55
N ASN A 305 9.07 5.30 -6.74
CA ASN A 305 8.59 6.37 -5.85
C ASN A 305 9.58 6.71 -4.74
N THR A 306 10.27 5.70 -4.21
CA THR A 306 11.23 5.91 -3.14
C THR A 306 12.60 5.34 -3.50
N VAL A 307 13.63 6.11 -3.13
CA VAL A 307 15.03 5.70 -3.16
C VAL A 307 15.40 5.38 -1.70
N PRO A 308 15.94 4.18 -1.40
CA PRO A 308 16.30 3.84 -0.03
C PRO A 308 17.33 4.83 0.53
N GLY A 309 17.25 5.14 1.83
CA GLY A 309 18.10 6.15 2.46
C GLY A 309 19.60 5.88 2.26
N ILE A 310 19.99 4.60 2.36
CA ILE A 310 21.34 4.09 2.07
C ILE A 310 21.85 4.44 0.65
N MET A 311 20.96 4.69 -0.30
CA MET A 311 21.30 4.96 -1.70
C MET A 311 21.49 6.45 -2.00
N ILE A 312 20.92 7.34 -1.17
CA ILE A 312 20.95 8.80 -1.35
C ILE A 312 22.37 9.37 -1.52
N PRO A 313 23.41 8.91 -0.78
CA PRO A 313 24.76 9.45 -0.91
C PRO A 313 25.44 9.14 -2.25
N PHE A 314 24.90 8.22 -3.05
CA PHE A 314 25.52 7.78 -4.30
C PHE A 314 25.09 8.62 -5.49
N LYS A 315 25.99 8.74 -6.47
CA LYS A 315 25.73 9.50 -7.69
C LYS A 315 24.71 8.78 -8.56
N ALA A 316 23.63 9.49 -8.88
CA ALA A 316 22.74 9.08 -9.95
C ALA A 316 23.36 9.38 -11.32
N VAL A 317 23.18 8.45 -12.25
CA VAL A 317 23.67 8.49 -13.62
C VAL A 317 22.48 8.33 -14.54
N GLU A 318 22.34 9.27 -15.47
CA GLU A 318 21.32 9.21 -16.51
C GLU A 318 21.85 8.41 -17.70
N TYR A 319 20.97 7.60 -18.27
CA TYR A 319 21.23 6.79 -19.45
C TYR A 319 20.18 7.13 -20.50
N LYS A 320 20.62 7.42 -21.72
CA LYS A 320 19.73 7.56 -22.87
C LYS A 320 19.39 6.20 -23.44
N LYS A 321 18.27 6.14 -24.16
CA LYS A 321 17.90 4.94 -24.92
C LYS A 321 19.08 4.43 -25.74
N HIS A 322 19.33 3.12 -25.67
CA HIS A 322 20.45 2.40 -26.28
C HIS A 322 21.83 2.55 -25.63
N ASP A 323 21.97 3.35 -24.58
CA ASP A 323 23.21 3.38 -23.81
C ASP A 323 23.48 2.03 -23.15
N ILE A 324 24.76 1.64 -23.15
CA ILE A 324 25.21 0.40 -22.52
C ILE A 324 25.61 0.72 -21.08
N VAL A 325 24.92 0.10 -20.13
CA VAL A 325 25.21 0.24 -18.70
C VAL A 325 26.45 -0.58 -18.33
N CYS A 326 26.53 -1.82 -18.84
CA CYS A 326 27.70 -2.67 -18.71
C CYS A 326 27.72 -3.75 -19.79
N ARG A 327 28.90 -4.31 -20.08
CA ARG A 327 29.08 -5.37 -21.07
C ARG A 327 29.28 -6.73 -20.41
N GLN A 328 28.79 -7.78 -21.07
CA GLN A 328 29.09 -9.16 -20.67
C GLN A 328 30.62 -9.36 -20.60
N ASN A 329 31.08 -10.08 -19.58
CA ASN A 329 32.48 -10.34 -19.24
C ASN A 329 33.30 -9.12 -18.78
N GLU A 330 32.69 -7.95 -18.64
CA GLU A 330 33.37 -6.77 -18.08
C GLU A 330 33.78 -7.03 -16.62
N PRO A 331 35.01 -6.66 -16.21
CA PRO A 331 35.50 -6.79 -14.84
C PRO A 331 34.93 -5.65 -13.98
N SER A 332 33.64 -5.73 -13.66
CA SER A 332 32.97 -4.79 -12.76
C SER A 332 32.00 -5.55 -11.87
N ASN A 333 32.07 -5.27 -10.57
CA ASN A 333 31.20 -5.83 -9.54
C ASN A 333 30.36 -4.76 -8.85
N ASP A 334 30.23 -3.58 -9.46
CA ASP A 334 29.36 -2.51 -8.97
C ASP A 334 27.90 -2.94 -9.06
N LEU A 335 27.11 -2.50 -8.09
CA LEU A 335 25.67 -2.67 -8.08
C LEU A 335 25.02 -1.40 -8.62
N TYR A 336 23.91 -1.53 -9.34
CA TYR A 336 23.11 -0.38 -9.76
C TYR A 336 21.69 -0.51 -9.23
N PHE A 337 21.18 0.54 -8.60
CA PHE A 337 19.76 0.65 -8.24
C PHE A 337 18.98 1.35 -9.36
N ILE A 338 17.83 0.80 -9.72
CA ILE A 338 16.99 1.27 -10.82
C ILE A 338 16.03 2.35 -10.31
N VAL A 339 16.32 3.62 -10.59
CA VAL A 339 15.43 4.73 -10.23
C VAL A 339 14.33 4.88 -11.27
N SER A 340 14.69 4.85 -12.56
CA SER A 340 13.71 4.88 -13.65
C SER A 340 14.23 4.22 -14.92
N GLY A 341 13.31 3.97 -15.86
CA GLY A 341 13.59 3.40 -17.18
C GLY A 341 13.48 1.87 -17.22
N ARG A 342 13.77 1.32 -18.39
CA ARG A 342 13.78 -0.13 -18.65
C ARG A 342 15.14 -0.54 -19.20
N TYR A 343 15.63 -1.69 -18.75
CA TYR A 343 16.98 -2.16 -19.07
C TYR A 343 16.94 -3.58 -19.61
N GLY A 344 17.26 -3.75 -20.90
CA GLY A 344 17.34 -5.06 -21.52
C GLY A 344 18.58 -5.84 -21.09
N VAL A 345 18.39 -7.11 -20.73
CA VAL A 345 19.45 -8.05 -20.35
C VAL A 345 19.77 -8.96 -21.52
N TYR A 346 20.99 -8.86 -22.05
CA TYR A 346 21.43 -9.61 -23.22
C TYR A 346 22.56 -10.58 -22.86
N ALA A 347 22.33 -11.88 -23.02
CA ALA A 347 23.36 -12.91 -22.92
C ALA A 347 23.57 -13.55 -24.29
N ASN A 348 24.83 -13.64 -24.74
CA ASN A 348 25.16 -14.20 -26.06
C ASN A 348 24.35 -13.55 -27.20
N ARG A 349 24.17 -12.21 -27.13
CA ARG A 349 23.39 -11.38 -28.07
C ARG A 349 21.89 -11.68 -28.15
N LYS A 350 21.34 -12.50 -27.25
CA LYS A 350 19.89 -12.74 -27.13
C LYS A 350 19.32 -11.99 -25.94
N LEU A 351 18.16 -11.36 -26.13
CA LEU A 351 17.41 -10.75 -25.04
C LEU A 351 16.85 -11.84 -24.13
N ILE A 352 17.24 -11.82 -22.85
CA ILE A 352 16.84 -12.81 -21.84
C ILE A 352 15.67 -12.28 -21.01
N SER A 353 15.76 -11.03 -20.59
CA SER A 353 14.75 -10.35 -19.78
C SER A 353 14.88 -8.83 -19.93
N VAL A 354 13.92 -8.10 -19.38
CA VAL A 354 13.95 -6.65 -19.24
C VAL A 354 13.78 -6.35 -17.75
N LEU A 355 14.69 -5.55 -17.20
CA LEU A 355 14.64 -5.09 -15.81
C LEU A 355 13.91 -3.74 -15.75
N THR A 356 13.14 -3.57 -14.69
CA THR A 356 12.35 -2.36 -14.38
C THR A 356 12.64 -1.91 -12.94
N PRO A 357 12.14 -0.77 -12.46
CA PRO A 357 12.28 -0.41 -11.04
C PRO A 357 11.75 -1.47 -10.06
N ASN A 358 10.81 -2.33 -10.47
CA ASN A 358 10.33 -3.46 -9.66
C ASN A 358 11.39 -4.56 -9.47
N ASP A 359 12.42 -4.61 -10.33
CA ASP A 359 13.57 -5.48 -10.18
C ASP A 359 14.61 -4.94 -9.19
N MET A 360 14.51 -3.65 -8.84
CA MET A 360 15.36 -2.86 -7.94
C MET A 360 16.84 -2.76 -8.32
N PHE A 361 17.50 -3.88 -8.58
CA PHE A 361 18.94 -3.96 -8.78
C PHE A 361 19.35 -4.56 -10.12
N ILE A 362 20.44 -4.04 -10.66
CA ILE A 362 21.20 -4.59 -11.78
C ILE A 362 22.59 -4.97 -11.29
N GLY A 363 23.04 -6.16 -11.65
CA GLY A 363 24.42 -6.58 -11.45
C GLY A 363 24.69 -7.28 -10.11
N GLU A 364 23.63 -7.69 -9.43
CA GLU A 364 23.66 -8.42 -8.17
C GLU A 364 24.50 -9.70 -8.27
N MET A 365 24.48 -10.39 -9.41
CA MET A 365 25.28 -11.61 -9.59
C MET A 365 26.78 -11.36 -9.54
N ALA A 366 27.26 -10.37 -10.31
CA ALA A 366 28.68 -10.00 -10.32
C ALA A 366 29.12 -9.44 -8.96
N PHE A 367 28.25 -8.67 -8.31
CA PHE A 367 28.48 -8.14 -6.97
C PHE A 367 28.66 -9.28 -5.94
N LEU A 368 27.74 -10.24 -5.87
CA LEU A 368 27.72 -11.32 -4.87
C LEU A 368 28.75 -12.41 -5.13
N LEU A 369 28.82 -12.91 -6.37
CA LEU A 369 29.69 -14.03 -6.75
C LEU A 369 31.15 -13.61 -6.95
N ASN A 370 31.42 -12.30 -6.88
CA ASN A 370 32.73 -11.73 -7.15
C ASN A 370 33.30 -12.13 -8.51
N ASP A 371 32.42 -12.13 -9.51
CA ASP A 371 32.70 -12.56 -10.88
C ASP A 371 32.48 -11.40 -11.87
N ARG A 372 32.77 -11.63 -13.15
CA ARG A 372 32.50 -10.71 -14.26
C ARG A 372 31.01 -10.57 -14.52
N ARG A 373 30.62 -9.55 -15.28
CA ARG A 373 29.24 -9.36 -15.72
C ARG A 373 28.74 -10.58 -16.52
N SER A 374 27.65 -11.20 -16.06
CA SER A 374 27.04 -12.37 -16.71
C SER A 374 26.32 -12.04 -18.03
N ALA A 375 25.92 -10.78 -18.21
CA ALA A 375 25.19 -10.30 -19.38
C ALA A 375 25.54 -8.84 -19.70
N THR A 376 25.23 -8.42 -20.93
CA THR A 376 25.25 -7.01 -21.32
C THR A 376 23.93 -6.37 -20.92
N ILE A 377 23.98 -5.19 -20.33
CA ILE A 377 22.81 -4.42 -19.94
C ILE A 377 22.74 -3.17 -20.80
N MET A 378 21.60 -2.95 -21.45
CA MET A 378 21.36 -1.81 -22.33
C MET A 378 20.04 -1.11 -21.95
N ALA A 379 20.06 0.22 -21.91
CA ALA A 379 18.86 1.02 -21.71
C ALA A 379 17.91 0.85 -22.90
N ALA A 380 16.68 0.40 -22.64
CA ALA A 380 15.62 0.24 -23.64
C ALA A 380 14.84 1.55 -23.86
N GLU A 381 14.95 2.49 -22.93
CA GLU A 381 14.39 3.85 -22.92
C GLU A 381 15.30 4.75 -22.06
N ASP A 382 15.02 6.05 -22.04
CA ASP A 382 15.70 6.98 -21.12
C ASP A 382 15.44 6.55 -19.67
N GLY A 383 16.49 6.54 -18.86
CA GLY A 383 16.41 6.04 -17.49
C GLY A 383 17.50 6.57 -16.59
N LYS A 384 17.37 6.26 -15.30
CA LYS A 384 18.27 6.74 -14.26
C LYS A 384 18.64 5.59 -13.34
N LEU A 385 19.94 5.42 -13.13
CA LEU A 385 20.50 4.43 -12.21
C LEU A 385 21.32 5.12 -11.12
N ILE A 386 21.30 4.58 -9.90
CA ILE A 386 22.26 4.96 -8.87
C ILE A 386 23.37 3.91 -8.88
N ARG A 387 24.60 4.31 -9.19
CA ARG A 387 25.77 3.42 -9.21
C ARG A 387 26.35 3.31 -7.81
N ILE A 388 26.50 2.08 -7.33
CA ILE A 388 26.92 1.76 -5.98
C ILE A 388 28.19 0.89 -6.05
N PRO A 389 29.36 1.44 -5.72
CA PRO A 389 30.60 0.67 -5.66
C PRO A 389 30.53 -0.46 -4.61
N LYS A 390 31.09 -1.63 -4.93
CA LYS A 390 31.01 -2.81 -4.05
C LYS A 390 31.49 -2.55 -2.62
N THR A 391 32.66 -1.91 -2.48
CA THR A 391 33.26 -1.62 -1.17
C THR A 391 32.38 -0.70 -0.32
N MET A 392 31.74 0.27 -0.95
CA MET A 392 30.83 1.20 -0.28
C MET A 392 29.55 0.50 0.17
N PHE A 393 28.96 -0.33 -0.68
CA PHE A 393 27.77 -1.10 -0.31
C PHE A 393 28.05 -2.06 0.85
N LEU A 394 29.19 -2.77 0.81
CA LEU A 394 29.61 -3.64 1.91
C LEU A 394 29.83 -2.86 3.22
N ASN A 395 30.43 -1.67 3.17
CA ASN A 395 30.57 -0.81 4.34
C ASN A 395 29.23 -0.33 4.88
N LEU A 396 28.25 -0.09 4.01
CA LEU A 396 26.91 0.30 4.44
C LEU A 396 26.15 -0.87 5.07
N ILE A 397 26.25 -2.09 4.53
CA ILE A 397 25.70 -3.28 5.18
C ILE A 397 26.34 -3.49 6.56
N ARG A 398 27.65 -3.26 6.71
CA ARG A 398 28.31 -3.36 8.03
C ARG A 398 27.74 -2.37 9.05
N LYS A 399 27.42 -1.15 8.61
CA LYS A 399 26.83 -0.11 9.48
C LYS A 399 25.34 -0.34 9.73
N ASN A 400 24.64 -0.93 8.76
CA ASN A 400 23.20 -1.13 8.76
C ASN A 400 22.89 -2.58 8.30
N PRO A 401 22.99 -3.58 9.20
CA PRO A 401 22.90 -5.00 8.83
C PRO A 401 21.58 -5.43 8.20
N HIS A 402 20.48 -4.74 8.52
CA HIS A 402 19.14 -5.02 7.99
C HIS A 402 19.08 -4.98 6.45
N TYR A 403 19.90 -4.16 5.78
CA TYR A 403 19.96 -4.13 4.31
C TYR A 403 20.51 -5.42 3.72
N GLY A 404 21.44 -6.08 4.41
CA GLY A 404 21.98 -7.37 4.00
C GLY A 404 20.91 -8.48 4.07
N LEU A 405 20.10 -8.46 5.13
CA LEU A 405 18.98 -9.38 5.29
C LEU A 405 17.90 -9.12 4.24
N PHE A 406 17.56 -7.85 3.99
CA PHE A 406 16.61 -7.47 2.96
C PHE A 406 17.06 -7.93 1.57
N LEU A 407 18.33 -7.68 1.20
CA LEU A 407 18.88 -8.16 -0.07
C LEU A 407 18.80 -9.69 -0.18
N SER A 408 19.06 -10.40 0.92
CA SER A 408 18.95 -11.86 0.97
C SER A 408 17.52 -12.34 0.74
N LYS A 409 16.52 -11.69 1.39
CA LYS A 409 15.08 -11.96 1.17
C LYS A 409 14.68 -11.72 -0.28
N LEU A 410 15.13 -10.62 -0.89
CA LEU A 410 14.85 -10.31 -2.30
C LEU A 410 15.38 -11.37 -3.27
N LEU A 411 16.62 -11.82 -3.07
CA LEU A 411 17.24 -12.83 -3.92
C LEU A 411 16.53 -14.16 -3.81
N ALA A 412 16.18 -14.58 -2.59
CA ALA A 412 15.40 -15.80 -2.36
C ALA A 412 14.05 -15.76 -3.11
N GLN A 413 13.38 -14.61 -3.11
CA GLN A 413 12.13 -14.42 -3.87
C GLN A 413 12.35 -14.46 -5.38
N ARG A 414 13.42 -13.85 -5.90
CA ARG A 414 13.77 -13.91 -7.32
C ARG A 414 14.02 -15.37 -7.75
N VAL A 415 14.68 -16.16 -6.91
CA VAL A 415 14.85 -17.61 -7.13
C VAL A 415 13.50 -18.34 -7.18
N ILE A 416 12.59 -18.07 -6.22
CA ILE A 416 11.24 -18.66 -6.23
C ILE A 416 10.49 -18.31 -7.52
N ARG A 417 10.55 -17.04 -7.98
CA ARG A 417 9.94 -16.59 -9.23
C ARG A 417 10.51 -17.33 -10.43
N GLN A 418 11.83 -17.48 -10.51
CA GLN A 418 12.48 -18.24 -11.57
C GLN A 418 12.07 -19.72 -11.56
N ASN A 419 12.04 -20.36 -10.39
CA ASN A 419 11.63 -21.77 -10.26
C ASN A 419 10.20 -21.99 -10.76
N ARG A 420 9.26 -21.11 -10.41
CA ARG A 420 7.87 -21.16 -10.92
C ARG A 420 7.82 -21.06 -12.44
N ARG A 421 8.59 -20.13 -13.04
CA ARG A 421 8.66 -19.97 -14.50
C ARG A 421 9.25 -21.20 -15.18
N THR A 422 10.30 -21.79 -14.61
CA THR A 422 10.91 -23.02 -15.13
C THR A 422 9.91 -24.18 -15.10
N LEU A 423 9.12 -24.32 -14.02
CA LEU A 423 8.08 -25.35 -13.92
C LEU A 423 6.97 -25.17 -14.97
N GLN A 424 6.49 -23.93 -15.17
CA GLN A 424 5.50 -23.61 -16.21
C GLN A 424 6.00 -23.96 -17.61
N LEU A 425 7.21 -23.50 -17.97
CA LEU A 425 7.83 -23.81 -19.25
C LEU A 425 8.05 -25.31 -19.44
N SER A 426 8.44 -26.02 -18.38
CA SER A 426 8.61 -27.48 -18.43
C SER A 426 7.28 -28.20 -18.70
N ALA A 427 6.18 -27.71 -18.11
CA ALA A 427 4.84 -28.24 -18.35
C ALA A 427 4.35 -27.97 -19.79
N GLU A 428 4.55 -26.74 -20.30
CA GLU A 428 4.22 -26.38 -21.69
C GLU A 428 5.01 -27.22 -22.69
N ILE A 429 6.32 -27.41 -22.46
CA ILE A 429 7.17 -28.26 -23.31
C ILE A 429 6.68 -29.71 -23.28
N ALA A 430 6.28 -30.23 -22.11
CA ALA A 430 5.75 -31.58 -22.00
C ALA A 430 4.43 -31.76 -22.77
N GLN A 431 3.53 -30.77 -22.70
CA GLN A 431 2.28 -30.76 -23.48
C GLN A 431 2.55 -30.74 -24.99
N LEU A 432 3.49 -29.91 -25.46
CA LEU A 432 3.86 -29.85 -26.87
C LEU A 432 4.53 -31.14 -27.37
N LYS A 433 5.25 -31.85 -26.50
CA LYS A 433 5.87 -33.14 -26.84
C LYS A 433 4.89 -34.31 -26.83
N GLY A 434 3.80 -34.24 -26.05
CA GLY A 434 2.74 -35.25 -26.00
C GLY A 434 1.70 -35.17 -27.13
N GLN A 435 1.81 -34.18 -28.02
CA GLN A 435 0.96 -34.01 -29.22
C GLN A 435 1.60 -34.52 -30.53
N LYS A 436 2.73 -35.22 -30.44
CA LYS A 436 3.35 -35.97 -31.55
C LYS A 436 3.23 -37.46 -31.29
#